data_AF-A0A2A2W7F6-F1
#
_entry.id   AF-A0A2A2W7F6-F1
#
_cell.length_a   1.000
_cell.length_b   1.000
_cell.length_c   1.000
_cell.angle_alpha   90.00
_cell.angle_beta   90.00
_cell.angle_gamma   90.00
#
_symmetry.space_group_name_H-M   'P 1'
#
loop_
_entity.id
_entity.type
_entity.pdbx_description
1 polymer ?
#
loop_
_entity_poly.entity_id
_entity_poly.type
_entity_poly.pdbx_seq_one_letter_code
_entity_poly.pdbx_strand_id
1 'polypeptide(L)'
;MSEEMLVFICSYCEKPIRYQAAQQGRRGKCPKCEKPVVLVDNKCKVVDDVLSSSWFYQRMRLLRGREDVGPILDIEFLEMVKKGHIAAGDEVKSPELTKGKWVDVSKLKLAIISERISQRDAERKRRANAQIRRQKADQENRAKLKRGIRSAIESGRISSQHRQAIENFALAAGIPEDEVQETIASQSKQLVREVFEEALEDGILEPREEQQLSQLAISLGVELEFAKEDELRISVCRLAYELDSGNFVPQDAGSAPFKMGAKEELLAHSKVHWHEIVTLKRPAGIPLGGDNYLKEIGSGVAYLTTKQVSMVGALQSKKFTLSSVQRVTRYTDGVLFNRSSGKSVFVKMPMDSEAPARFALIAEHACSGEPVLGFMPSAAFIPKTAAFDASATVPNQSQRIQQSDADPRYTFRVVGDFVGNRESHIRKLRTGDPIVLVREPTNEHDPHAVAVYDSARHQLGYLKRDVAYWFSPILARKPDARAQMHCFSSEGSLIVGVYL
;
A
#
# COMPACT_ATOMS: atom_id res chain seq x y z
N MET A 1 4.39 -53.08 42.03
CA MET A 1 3.69 -52.39 40.92
C MET A 1 3.79 -50.90 41.17
N SER A 2 4.42 -50.14 40.29
CA SER A 2 4.47 -48.67 40.39
C SER A 2 3.09 -48.10 40.10
N GLU A 3 2.50 -47.37 41.05
CA GLU A 3 1.23 -46.70 40.82
C GLU A 3 1.36 -45.66 39.69
N GLU A 4 0.39 -45.66 38.78
CA GLU A 4 0.34 -44.72 37.67
C GLU A 4 0.09 -43.30 38.20
N MET A 5 1.01 -42.38 37.89
CA MET A 5 0.95 -40.98 38.26
C MET A 5 0.34 -40.16 37.11
N LEU A 6 -0.78 -39.51 37.37
CA LEU A 6 -1.47 -38.63 36.43
C LEU A 6 -1.08 -37.16 36.65
N VAL A 7 -1.31 -36.32 35.63
CA VAL A 7 -1.02 -34.87 35.68
C VAL A 7 -2.28 -34.07 35.39
N PHE A 8 -2.72 -33.29 36.38
CA PHE A 8 -3.81 -32.31 36.24
C PHE A 8 -3.21 -30.91 36.16
N ILE A 9 -3.61 -30.12 35.17
CA ILE A 9 -3.19 -28.71 35.11
C ILE A 9 -4.19 -27.89 35.90
N CYS A 10 -3.76 -27.25 36.99
CA CYS A 10 -4.68 -26.47 37.83
C CYS A 10 -5.49 -25.46 37.01
N SER A 11 -6.82 -25.55 37.07
CA SER A 11 -7.74 -24.68 36.32
C SER A 11 -7.58 -23.20 36.65
N TYR A 12 -7.01 -22.86 37.81
CA TYR A 12 -6.83 -21.48 38.25
C TYR A 12 -5.46 -20.87 37.96
N CYS A 13 -4.37 -21.61 38.19
CA CYS A 13 -2.99 -21.09 38.11
C CYS A 13 -2.12 -21.75 37.04
N GLU A 14 -2.69 -22.69 36.28
CA GLU A 14 -2.06 -23.39 35.15
C GLU A 14 -0.81 -24.21 35.52
N LYS A 15 -0.51 -24.41 36.81
CA LYS A 15 0.61 -25.26 37.23
C LYS A 15 0.21 -26.74 37.23
N PRO A 16 1.10 -27.64 36.79
CA PRO A 16 0.85 -29.08 36.83
C PRO A 16 0.81 -29.58 38.28
N ILE A 17 -0.16 -30.46 38.55
CA ILE A 17 -0.36 -31.16 39.80
C ILE A 17 -0.25 -32.64 39.48
N ARG A 18 0.73 -33.33 40.09
CA ARG A 18 0.88 -34.78 39.97
C ARG A 18 0.02 -35.45 41.04
N TYR A 19 -0.75 -36.46 40.67
CA TYR A 19 -1.63 -37.18 41.60
C TYR A 19 -1.72 -38.66 41.20
N GLN A 20 -2.01 -39.54 42.16
CA GLN A 20 -2.19 -40.97 41.91
C GLN A 20 -3.51 -41.23 41.18
N ALA A 21 -3.57 -42.23 40.30
CA ALA A 21 -4.82 -42.60 39.60
C ALA A 21 -6.01 -42.83 40.56
N ALA A 22 -5.79 -43.38 41.76
CA ALA A 22 -6.82 -43.58 42.79
C ALA A 22 -7.41 -42.27 43.35
N GLN A 23 -6.74 -41.13 43.14
CA GLN A 23 -7.19 -39.79 43.52
C GLN A 23 -8.02 -39.11 42.42
N GLN A 24 -8.18 -39.72 41.25
CA GLN A 24 -9.02 -39.18 40.17
C GLN A 24 -10.47 -39.01 40.62
N GLY A 25 -11.06 -37.86 40.33
CA GLY A 25 -12.39 -37.45 40.78
C GLY A 25 -12.46 -37.01 42.25
N ARG A 26 -11.36 -37.09 43.02
CA ARG A 26 -11.34 -36.64 44.41
C ARG A 26 -11.02 -35.15 44.51
N ARG A 27 -11.53 -34.52 45.58
CA ARG A 27 -11.23 -33.13 45.94
C ARG A 27 -9.86 -33.05 46.60
N GLY A 28 -9.05 -32.11 46.15
CA GLY A 28 -7.76 -31.74 46.71
C GLY A 28 -7.57 -30.22 46.70
N LYS A 29 -6.37 -29.76 47.07
CA LYS A 29 -5.97 -28.36 46.94
C LYS A 29 -4.79 -28.25 45.98
N CYS A 30 -4.79 -27.20 45.15
CA CYS A 30 -3.61 -26.90 44.35
C CYS A 30 -2.44 -26.50 45.28
N PRO A 31 -1.25 -27.12 45.17
CA PRO A 31 -0.11 -26.77 46.02
C PRO A 31 0.45 -25.36 45.75
N LYS A 32 0.07 -24.71 44.64
CA LYS A 32 0.58 -23.39 44.27
C LYS A 32 -0.35 -22.24 44.61
N CYS A 33 -1.65 -22.39 44.36
CA CYS A 33 -2.63 -21.31 44.60
C CYS A 33 -3.64 -21.65 45.69
N GLU A 34 -3.50 -22.82 46.33
CA GLU A 34 -4.31 -23.33 47.46
C GLU A 34 -5.81 -23.49 47.22
N LYS A 35 -6.30 -23.10 46.03
CA LYS A 35 -7.69 -23.25 45.62
C LYS A 35 -8.11 -24.72 45.60
N PRO A 36 -9.34 -25.04 46.04
CA PRO A 36 -9.88 -26.38 45.96
C PRO A 36 -10.09 -26.77 44.50
N VAL A 37 -9.70 -28.00 44.17
CA VAL A 37 -9.81 -28.57 42.83
C VAL A 37 -10.24 -30.03 42.93
N VAL A 38 -11.10 -30.47 42.02
CA VAL A 38 -11.33 -31.88 41.74
C VAL A 38 -10.24 -32.34 40.76
N LEU A 39 -9.50 -33.37 41.15
CA LEU A 39 -8.39 -33.91 40.37
C LEU A 39 -8.91 -34.74 39.21
N VAL A 40 -8.79 -34.21 38.00
CA VAL A 40 -9.24 -34.87 36.77
C VAL A 40 -8.17 -34.70 35.70
N ASP A 41 -8.02 -35.67 34.79
CA ASP A 41 -7.13 -35.46 33.65
C ASP A 41 -7.80 -34.48 32.68
N ASN A 42 -7.32 -33.24 32.69
CA ASN A 42 -7.84 -32.16 31.86
C ASN A 42 -6.99 -31.90 30.61
N LYS A 43 -6.17 -32.86 30.18
CA LYS A 43 -5.51 -32.84 28.88
C LYS A 43 -6.40 -33.40 27.77
N CYS A 44 -7.10 -34.50 28.05
CA CYS A 44 -7.85 -35.24 27.03
C CYS A 44 -9.37 -35.20 27.23
N LYS A 45 -9.86 -34.96 28.46
CA LYS A 45 -11.30 -35.01 28.77
C LYS A 45 -11.91 -33.62 28.92
N VAL A 46 -13.21 -33.54 28.62
CA VAL A 46 -14.03 -32.38 28.94
C VAL A 46 -14.25 -32.40 30.45
N VAL A 47 -13.57 -31.47 31.15
CA VAL A 47 -13.67 -31.33 32.61
C VAL A 47 -15.10 -31.01 33.04
N ASP A 48 -15.86 -30.33 32.16
CA ASP A 48 -17.23 -29.93 32.43
C ASP A 48 -18.11 -31.12 32.82
N ASP A 49 -17.99 -32.27 32.14
CA ASP A 49 -18.81 -33.46 32.41
C ASP A 49 -18.59 -34.03 33.81
N VAL A 50 -17.37 -33.91 34.33
CA VAL A 50 -17.00 -34.43 35.66
C VAL A 50 -17.37 -33.44 36.78
N LEU A 51 -17.37 -32.15 36.47
CA LEU A 51 -17.69 -31.09 37.43
C LEU A 51 -19.17 -30.71 37.44
N SER A 52 -19.91 -30.98 36.36
CA SER A 52 -21.33 -30.72 36.27
C SER A 52 -22.13 -31.72 37.10
N SER A 53 -23.14 -31.22 37.78
CA SER A 53 -24.16 -32.05 38.41
C SER A 53 -25.54 -31.65 37.89
N SER A 54 -26.42 -32.64 37.76
CA SER A 54 -27.83 -32.42 37.44
C SER A 54 -28.64 -32.48 38.74
N TRP A 55 -29.53 -31.51 38.94
CA TRP A 55 -30.30 -31.38 40.17
C TRP A 55 -31.80 -31.53 39.90
N PHE A 56 -32.46 -32.21 40.82
CA PHE A 56 -33.91 -32.31 40.93
C PHE A 56 -34.30 -31.82 42.33
N TYR A 57 -35.42 -31.13 42.46
CA TYR A 57 -35.94 -30.69 43.76
C TYR A 57 -37.43 -30.97 43.87
N GLN A 58 -37.91 -31.21 45.09
CA GLN A 58 -39.34 -31.40 45.37
C GLN A 58 -39.99 -30.10 45.77
N ARG A 59 -41.04 -29.69 45.05
CA ARG A 59 -41.85 -28.53 45.39
C ARG A 59 -43.23 -28.99 45.87
N MET A 60 -43.69 -28.45 46.99
CA MET A 60 -45.08 -28.63 47.42
C MET A 60 -46.01 -27.78 46.56
N ARG A 61 -46.95 -28.44 45.86
CA ARG A 61 -48.08 -27.77 45.21
C ARG A 61 -49.30 -27.87 46.09
N LEU A 62 -49.96 -26.74 46.33
CA LEU A 62 -51.27 -26.70 46.97
C LEU A 62 -52.18 -27.68 46.21
N LEU A 63 -52.70 -28.69 46.91
CA LEU A 63 -53.60 -29.75 46.42
C LEU A 63 -52.99 -30.90 45.59
N ARG A 64 -51.76 -30.83 45.08
CA ARG A 64 -51.15 -31.91 44.25
C ARG A 64 -50.03 -32.70 44.94
N GLY A 65 -49.71 -32.37 46.19
CA GLY A 65 -48.60 -33.01 46.90
C GLY A 65 -47.24 -32.54 46.38
N ARG A 66 -46.24 -33.40 46.49
CA ARG A 66 -44.86 -33.11 46.06
C ARG A 66 -44.69 -33.41 44.58
N GLU A 67 -44.19 -32.43 43.85
CA GLU A 67 -43.83 -32.56 42.44
C GLU A 67 -42.30 -32.49 42.31
N ASP A 68 -41.73 -33.44 41.58
CA ASP A 68 -40.30 -33.46 41.25
C ASP A 68 -40.05 -32.50 40.07
N VAL A 69 -39.18 -31.52 40.26
CA VAL A 69 -38.81 -30.53 39.24
C VAL A 69 -37.33 -30.69 38.90
N GLY A 70 -37.02 -30.88 37.62
CA GLY A 70 -35.65 -31.01 37.09
C GLY A 70 -35.59 -31.75 35.75
N PRO A 71 -34.39 -31.97 35.18
CA PRO A 71 -33.09 -31.60 35.72
C PRO A 71 -32.80 -30.10 35.56
N ILE A 72 -32.20 -29.48 36.59
CA ILE A 72 -31.62 -28.12 36.53
C ILE A 72 -30.10 -28.17 36.75
N LEU A 73 -29.38 -27.16 36.24
CA LEU A 73 -27.91 -27.09 36.30
C LEU A 73 -27.42 -26.56 37.67
N ASP A 74 -26.15 -26.82 38.02
CA ASP A 74 -25.55 -26.36 39.29
C ASP A 74 -25.73 -24.85 39.54
N ILE A 75 -25.60 -24.02 38.49
CA ILE A 75 -25.72 -22.55 38.58
C ILE A 75 -27.16 -22.17 38.92
N GLU A 76 -28.12 -22.74 38.21
CA GLU A 76 -29.55 -22.51 38.43
C GLU A 76 -29.96 -22.99 39.82
N PHE A 77 -29.49 -24.16 40.23
CA PHE A 77 -29.73 -24.70 41.57
C PHE A 77 -29.25 -23.72 42.66
N LEU A 78 -28.00 -23.24 42.59
CA LEU A 78 -27.49 -22.27 43.57
C LEU A 78 -28.23 -20.93 43.52
N GLU A 79 -28.63 -20.45 42.33
CA GLU A 79 -29.43 -19.24 42.22
C GLU A 79 -30.82 -19.39 42.84
N MET A 80 -31.47 -20.54 42.65
CA MET A 80 -32.79 -20.82 43.24
C MET A 80 -32.72 -20.91 44.76
N VAL A 81 -31.68 -21.55 45.31
CA VAL A 81 -31.42 -21.56 46.75
C VAL A 81 -31.18 -20.13 47.26
N LYS A 82 -30.35 -19.34 46.57
CA LYS A 82 -30.05 -17.95 46.95
C LYS A 82 -31.29 -17.03 46.90
N LYS A 83 -32.17 -17.24 45.91
CA LYS A 83 -33.43 -16.48 45.74
C LYS A 83 -34.53 -16.96 46.71
N GLY A 84 -34.31 -18.03 47.47
CA GLY A 84 -35.30 -18.61 48.39
C GLY A 84 -36.40 -19.42 47.70
N HIS A 85 -36.24 -19.76 46.42
CA HIS A 85 -37.15 -20.67 45.71
C HIS A 85 -36.99 -22.12 46.13
N ILE A 86 -35.81 -22.47 46.65
CA ILE A 86 -35.50 -23.74 47.31
C ILE A 86 -35.04 -23.37 48.72
N ALA A 87 -35.86 -23.68 49.72
CA ALA A 87 -35.66 -23.30 51.12
C ALA A 87 -35.06 -24.44 51.94
N ALA A 88 -34.66 -24.13 53.18
CA ALA A 88 -34.30 -25.16 54.16
C ALA A 88 -35.52 -26.05 54.45
N GLY A 89 -35.35 -27.38 54.36
CA GLY A 89 -36.44 -28.35 54.47
C GLY A 89 -36.93 -28.89 53.12
N ASP A 90 -36.59 -28.25 52.00
CA ASP A 90 -36.85 -28.83 50.67
C ASP A 90 -35.89 -30.00 50.41
N GLU A 91 -36.40 -31.04 49.75
CA GLU A 91 -35.60 -32.20 49.36
C GLU A 91 -35.09 -32.04 47.95
N VAL A 92 -33.80 -32.35 47.76
CA VAL A 92 -33.11 -32.27 46.48
C VAL A 92 -32.34 -33.55 46.19
N LYS A 93 -32.10 -33.81 44.91
CA LYS A 93 -31.45 -35.02 44.41
C LYS A 93 -30.53 -34.68 43.26
N SER A 94 -29.30 -35.18 43.32
CA SER A 94 -28.32 -35.18 42.22
C SER A 94 -27.70 -36.58 42.07
N PRO A 95 -27.66 -37.15 40.86
CA PRO A 95 -26.97 -38.41 40.60
C PRO A 95 -25.51 -38.40 41.07
N GLU A 96 -24.82 -37.28 40.88
CA GLU A 96 -23.37 -37.15 41.07
C GLU A 96 -22.98 -36.86 42.52
N LEU A 97 -23.78 -36.07 43.24
CA LEU A 97 -23.44 -35.61 44.60
C LEU A 97 -24.23 -36.30 45.71
N THR A 98 -25.49 -36.67 45.46
CA THR A 98 -26.35 -37.36 46.44
C THR A 98 -26.46 -38.86 46.19
N LYS A 99 -25.79 -39.37 45.15
CA LYS A 99 -25.93 -40.76 44.66
C LYS A 99 -27.39 -41.09 44.34
N GLY A 100 -28.13 -40.12 43.83
CA GLY A 100 -29.54 -40.26 43.45
C GLY A 100 -30.54 -40.36 44.61
N LYS A 101 -30.15 -40.01 45.84
CA LYS A 101 -31.05 -39.99 47.01
C LYS A 101 -31.59 -38.58 47.26
N TRP A 102 -32.83 -38.50 47.73
CA TRP A 102 -33.41 -37.26 48.23
C TRP A 102 -32.75 -36.88 49.54
N VAL A 103 -32.23 -35.65 49.60
CA VAL A 103 -31.52 -35.09 50.74
C VAL A 103 -32.04 -33.69 51.01
N ASP A 104 -32.28 -33.35 52.27
CA ASP A 104 -32.61 -32.00 52.70
C ASP A 104 -31.48 -31.02 52.30
N VAL A 105 -31.84 -29.90 51.69
CA VAL A 105 -30.91 -28.85 51.24
C VAL A 105 -29.99 -28.38 52.38
N SER A 106 -30.48 -28.32 53.62
CA SER A 106 -29.69 -27.91 54.79
C SER A 106 -28.53 -28.86 55.11
N LYS A 107 -28.63 -30.13 54.68
CA LYS A 107 -27.58 -31.14 54.86
C LYS A 107 -26.53 -31.10 53.74
N LEU A 108 -26.80 -30.36 52.65
CA LEU A 108 -25.86 -30.20 51.55
C LEU A 108 -24.78 -29.18 51.87
N LYS A 109 -23.54 -29.51 51.51
CA LYS A 109 -22.41 -28.56 51.55
C LYS A 109 -22.42 -27.73 50.26
N LEU A 110 -23.23 -26.67 50.21
CA LEU A 110 -23.34 -25.77 49.05
C LEU A 110 -21.98 -25.21 48.57
N ALA A 111 -21.02 -25.07 49.49
CA ALA A 111 -19.63 -24.69 49.18
C ALA A 111 -18.98 -25.62 48.13
N ILE A 112 -19.27 -26.93 48.17
CA ILE A 112 -18.72 -27.89 47.20
C ILE A 112 -19.24 -27.61 45.79
N ILE A 113 -20.53 -27.27 45.67
CA ILE A 113 -21.18 -26.95 44.39
C ILE A 113 -20.59 -25.64 43.83
N SER A 114 -20.48 -24.62 44.68
CA SER A 114 -19.87 -23.33 44.32
C SER A 114 -18.40 -23.50 43.88
N GLU A 115 -17.62 -24.34 44.56
CA GLU A 115 -16.24 -24.65 44.17
C GLU A 115 -16.15 -25.38 42.83
N ARG A 116 -17.07 -26.33 42.54
CA ARG A 116 -17.14 -27.01 41.24
C ARG A 116 -17.45 -26.04 40.11
N ILE A 117 -18.41 -25.13 40.31
CA ILE A 117 -18.73 -24.07 39.34
C ILE A 117 -17.51 -23.17 39.11
N SER A 118 -16.89 -22.69 40.20
CA SER A 118 -15.69 -21.84 40.12
C SER A 118 -14.52 -22.52 39.39
N GLN A 119 -14.32 -23.83 39.62
CA GLN A 119 -13.29 -24.59 38.91
C GLN A 119 -13.64 -24.74 37.42
N ARG A 120 -14.91 -24.98 37.09
CA ARG A 120 -15.39 -25.07 35.69
C ARG A 120 -15.18 -23.76 34.94
N ASP A 121 -15.53 -22.64 35.54
CA ASP A 121 -15.34 -21.32 34.93
C ASP A 121 -13.85 -20.98 34.76
N ALA A 122 -13.04 -21.31 35.76
CA ALA A 122 -11.58 -21.17 35.67
C ALA A 122 -10.99 -22.04 34.55
N GLU A 123 -11.47 -23.28 34.40
CA GLU A 123 -11.03 -24.19 33.35
C GLU A 123 -11.42 -23.71 31.95
N ARG A 124 -12.64 -23.20 31.77
CA ARG A 124 -13.08 -22.56 30.52
C ARG A 124 -12.20 -21.37 30.18
N LYS A 125 -11.93 -20.50 31.16
CA LYS A 125 -11.03 -19.35 30.99
C LYS A 125 -9.60 -19.78 30.63
N ARG A 126 -9.06 -20.81 31.29
CA ARG A 126 -7.74 -21.40 30.99
C ARG A 126 -7.66 -21.89 29.54
N ARG A 127 -8.67 -22.64 29.07
CA ARG A 127 -8.73 -23.17 27.71
C ARG A 127 -8.81 -22.04 26.68
N ALA A 128 -9.68 -21.06 26.91
CA ALA A 128 -9.77 -19.87 26.06
C ALA A 128 -8.42 -19.14 25.97
N ASN A 129 -7.76 -18.90 27.12
CA ASN A 129 -6.44 -18.26 27.16
C ASN A 129 -5.34 -19.09 26.47
N ALA A 130 -5.37 -20.43 26.60
CA ALA A 130 -4.45 -21.32 25.91
C ALA A 130 -4.66 -21.27 24.38
N GLN A 131 -5.91 -21.24 23.92
CA GLN A 131 -6.24 -21.08 22.51
C GLN A 131 -5.78 -19.73 21.96
N ILE A 132 -6.03 -18.62 22.69
CA ILE A 132 -5.56 -17.28 22.32
C ILE A 132 -4.04 -17.25 22.23
N ARG A 133 -3.32 -17.83 23.20
CA ARG A 133 -1.85 -17.92 23.17
C ARG A 133 -1.34 -18.71 21.96
N ARG A 134 -2.01 -19.83 21.63
CA ARG A 134 -1.68 -20.63 20.46
C ARG A 134 -1.89 -19.85 19.17
N GLN A 135 -3.06 -19.24 18.99
CA GLN A 135 -3.34 -18.39 17.82
C GLN A 135 -2.34 -17.24 17.68
N LYS A 136 -1.97 -16.59 18.80
CA LYS A 136 -0.97 -15.53 18.80
C LYS A 136 0.41 -16.05 18.39
N ALA A 137 0.85 -17.18 18.94
CA ALA A 137 2.12 -17.81 18.56
C ALA A 137 2.12 -18.22 17.07
N ASP A 138 1.00 -18.77 16.58
CA ASP A 138 0.81 -19.16 15.19
C ASP A 138 0.87 -17.94 14.25
N GLN A 139 0.28 -16.80 14.63
CA GLN A 139 0.37 -15.53 13.90
C GLN A 139 1.80 -14.96 13.92
N GLU A 140 2.46 -14.95 15.08
CA GLU A 140 3.84 -14.48 15.21
C GLU A 140 4.82 -15.33 14.38
N ASN A 141 4.60 -16.65 14.32
CA ASN A 141 5.39 -17.56 13.49
C ASN A 141 5.18 -17.29 11.99
N ARG A 142 3.94 -17.08 11.53
CA ARG A 142 3.65 -16.69 10.15
C ARG A 142 4.27 -15.34 9.78
N ALA A 143 4.22 -14.36 10.69
CA ALA A 143 4.87 -13.06 10.47
C ALA A 143 6.39 -13.18 10.40
N LYS A 144 7.01 -14.05 11.21
CA LYS A 144 8.44 -14.37 11.12
C LYS A 144 8.80 -15.08 9.82
N LEU A 145 8.01 -16.06 9.40
CA LEU A 145 8.17 -16.74 8.11
C LEU A 145 8.15 -15.72 6.96
N LYS A 146 7.13 -14.85 6.91
CA LYS A 146 7.00 -13.81 5.89
C LYS A 146 8.23 -12.90 5.83
N ARG A 147 8.73 -12.43 6.99
CA ARG A 147 9.97 -11.62 7.05
C ARG A 147 11.21 -12.39 6.60
N GLY A 148 11.33 -13.66 6.99
CA GLY A 148 12.45 -14.52 6.58
C GLY A 148 12.46 -14.76 5.08
N ILE A 149 11.29 -15.03 4.48
CA ILE A 149 11.13 -15.16 3.03
C ILE A 149 11.50 -13.85 2.34
N ARG A 150 10.98 -12.70 2.81
CA ARG A 150 11.29 -11.39 2.23
C ARG A 150 12.80 -11.12 2.20
N SER A 151 13.48 -11.29 3.33
CA SER A 151 14.93 -11.13 3.40
C SER A 151 15.69 -12.11 2.49
N ALA A 152 15.18 -13.34 2.32
CA ALA A 152 15.78 -14.32 1.44
C ALA A 152 15.65 -13.99 -0.06
N ILE A 153 14.60 -13.27 -0.47
CA ILE A 153 14.36 -12.87 -1.87
C ILE A 153 14.97 -11.51 -2.24
N GLU A 154 15.35 -10.68 -1.27
CA GLU A 154 15.92 -9.33 -1.50
C GLU A 154 17.15 -9.34 -2.43
N SER A 155 17.92 -10.45 -2.45
CA SER A 155 19.06 -10.61 -3.38
C SER A 155 18.66 -10.96 -4.83
N GLY A 156 17.36 -11.01 -5.11
CA GLY A 156 16.77 -11.42 -6.38
C GLY A 156 16.80 -12.93 -6.66
N ARG A 157 17.35 -13.74 -5.74
CA ARG A 157 17.39 -15.20 -5.85
C ARG A 157 17.22 -15.87 -4.49
N ILE A 158 16.39 -16.90 -4.43
CA ILE A 158 16.31 -17.75 -3.24
C ILE A 158 17.39 -18.84 -3.35
N SER A 159 18.45 -18.71 -2.55
CA SER A 159 19.49 -19.74 -2.47
C SER A 159 18.95 -21.06 -1.91
N SER A 160 19.62 -22.19 -2.19
CA SER A 160 19.27 -23.49 -1.62
C SER A 160 19.32 -23.48 -0.08
N GLN A 161 20.29 -22.75 0.49
CA GLN A 161 20.41 -22.56 1.95
C GLN A 161 19.21 -21.80 2.52
N HIS A 162 18.73 -20.76 1.85
CA HIS A 162 17.53 -20.04 2.28
C HIS A 162 16.28 -20.92 2.22
N ARG A 163 16.09 -21.70 1.15
CA ARG A 163 14.96 -22.64 1.05
C ARG A 163 14.96 -23.63 2.21
N GLN A 164 16.10 -24.25 2.48
CA GLN A 164 16.22 -25.20 3.58
C GLN A 164 15.96 -24.55 4.96
N ALA A 165 16.42 -23.32 5.17
CA ALA A 165 16.15 -22.59 6.41
C ALA A 165 14.65 -22.26 6.59
N ILE A 166 13.97 -21.86 5.50
CA ILE A 166 12.53 -21.58 5.48
C ILE A 166 11.72 -22.85 5.76
N GLU A 167 12.05 -23.95 5.09
CA GLU A 167 11.40 -25.26 5.27
C GLU A 167 11.57 -25.77 6.70
N ASN A 168 12.80 -25.73 7.24
CA ASN A 168 13.08 -26.12 8.62
C ASN A 168 12.30 -25.27 9.63
N PHE A 169 12.21 -23.96 9.41
CA PHE A 169 11.42 -23.07 10.26
C PHE A 169 9.93 -23.39 10.18
N ALA A 170 9.38 -23.59 8.98
CA ALA A 170 7.98 -23.91 8.76
C ALA A 170 7.59 -25.24 9.41
N LEU A 171 8.43 -26.28 9.24
CA LEU A 171 8.25 -27.58 9.89
C LEU A 171 8.23 -27.46 11.42
N ALA A 172 9.18 -26.71 11.99
CA ALA A 172 9.25 -26.48 13.43
C ALA A 172 8.07 -25.68 13.97
N ALA A 173 7.53 -24.76 13.17
CA ALA A 173 6.36 -23.94 13.51
C ALA A 173 5.01 -24.62 13.23
N GLY A 174 5.00 -25.80 12.59
CA GLY A 174 3.79 -26.49 12.18
C GLY A 174 3.02 -25.75 11.07
N ILE A 175 3.72 -25.04 10.18
CA ILE A 175 3.14 -24.36 9.03
C ILE A 175 3.14 -25.33 7.83
N PRO A 176 1.98 -25.56 7.18
CA PRO A 176 1.87 -26.42 6.00
C PRO A 176 2.76 -25.96 4.83
N GLU A 177 3.27 -26.92 4.04
CA GLU A 177 4.18 -26.64 2.92
C GLU A 177 3.52 -25.81 1.81
N ASP A 178 2.24 -26.05 1.52
CA ASP A 178 1.44 -25.27 0.58
C ASP A 178 1.33 -23.80 0.99
N GLU A 179 1.10 -23.53 2.28
CA GLU A 179 1.08 -22.17 2.83
C GLU A 179 2.45 -21.46 2.67
N VAL A 180 3.55 -22.21 2.81
CA VAL A 180 4.91 -21.69 2.58
C VAL A 180 5.11 -21.31 1.12
N GLN A 181 4.74 -22.19 0.18
CA GLN A 181 4.89 -21.93 -1.26
C GLN A 181 4.01 -20.74 -1.70
N GLU A 182 2.78 -20.63 -1.21
CA GLU A 182 1.90 -19.48 -1.45
C GLU A 182 2.52 -18.19 -0.92
N THR A 183 3.10 -18.23 0.29
CA THR A 183 3.78 -17.06 0.88
C THR A 183 5.01 -16.65 0.07
N ILE A 184 5.80 -17.62 -0.41
CA ILE A 184 6.94 -17.35 -1.31
C ILE A 184 6.46 -16.68 -2.59
N ALA A 185 5.48 -17.26 -3.29
CA ALA A 185 4.94 -16.70 -4.53
C ALA A 185 4.39 -15.28 -4.33
N SER A 186 3.62 -15.06 -3.25
CA SER A 186 3.07 -13.75 -2.90
C SER A 186 4.16 -12.71 -2.64
N GLN A 187 5.18 -13.05 -1.85
CA GLN A 187 6.29 -12.13 -1.55
C GLN A 187 7.18 -11.87 -2.76
N SER A 188 7.43 -12.87 -3.60
CA SER A 188 8.14 -12.71 -4.86
C SER A 188 7.39 -11.78 -5.82
N LYS A 189 6.07 -11.95 -6.00
CA LYS A 189 5.25 -11.03 -6.82
C LYS A 189 5.27 -9.61 -6.27
N GLN A 190 5.20 -9.46 -4.94
CA GLN A 190 5.30 -8.16 -4.29
C GLN A 190 6.65 -7.48 -4.55
N LEU A 191 7.77 -8.19 -4.38
CA LEU A 191 9.11 -7.63 -4.59
C LEU A 191 9.31 -7.20 -6.06
N VAL A 192 8.91 -8.04 -7.01
CA VAL A 192 8.98 -7.70 -8.44
C VAL A 192 8.17 -6.45 -8.74
N ARG A 193 7.00 -6.27 -8.12
CA ARG A 193 6.19 -5.06 -8.26
C ARG A 193 6.86 -3.83 -7.63
N GLU A 194 7.48 -3.97 -6.46
CA GLU A 194 8.22 -2.88 -5.82
C GLU A 194 9.37 -2.38 -6.71
N VAL A 195 10.18 -3.30 -7.26
CA VAL A 195 11.27 -2.96 -8.19
C VAL A 195 10.75 -2.35 -9.49
N PHE A 196 9.60 -2.82 -9.99
CA PHE A 196 8.95 -2.22 -11.15
C PHE A 196 8.53 -0.76 -10.89
N GLU A 197 7.92 -0.47 -9.74
CA GLU A 197 7.54 0.90 -9.40
C GLU A 197 8.76 1.81 -9.20
N GLU A 198 9.83 1.30 -8.58
CA GLU A 198 11.10 2.02 -8.44
C GLU A 198 11.71 2.36 -9.81
N ALA A 199 11.70 1.41 -10.74
CA ALA A 199 12.20 1.59 -12.11
C ALA A 199 11.38 2.59 -12.94
N LEU A 200 10.18 2.97 -12.51
CA LEU A 200 9.34 3.97 -13.18
C LEU A 200 9.23 5.29 -12.39
N GLU A 201 9.82 5.36 -11.20
CA GLU A 201 9.66 6.50 -10.27
C GLU A 201 10.26 7.79 -10.84
N ASP A 202 11.35 7.71 -11.59
CA ASP A 202 12.01 8.88 -12.21
C ASP A 202 11.44 9.24 -13.60
N GLY A 203 10.46 8.47 -14.09
CA GLY A 203 9.82 8.69 -15.39
C GLY A 203 10.67 8.29 -16.58
N ILE A 204 11.77 7.57 -16.37
CA ILE A 204 12.65 7.06 -17.41
C ILE A 204 12.75 5.55 -17.20
N LEU A 205 12.66 4.76 -18.27
CA LEU A 205 12.87 3.31 -18.16
C LEU A 205 14.01 2.90 -19.08
N GLU A 206 15.15 2.55 -18.49
CA GLU A 206 16.31 2.15 -19.26
C GLU A 206 16.20 0.68 -19.73
N PRO A 207 16.81 0.34 -20.88
CA PRO A 207 16.90 -1.06 -21.33
C PRO A 207 17.54 -1.99 -20.30
N ARG A 208 18.45 -1.47 -19.46
CA ARG A 208 19.10 -2.26 -18.39
C ARG A 208 18.16 -2.53 -17.23
N GLU A 209 17.37 -1.55 -16.81
CA GLU A 209 16.37 -1.71 -15.74
C GLU A 209 15.29 -2.72 -16.19
N GLU A 210 14.84 -2.63 -17.44
CA GLU A 210 13.89 -3.60 -18.02
C GLU A 210 14.47 -5.02 -18.07
N GLN A 211 15.74 -5.16 -18.46
CA GLN A 211 16.44 -6.45 -18.43
C GLN A 211 16.59 -6.98 -17.00
N GLN A 212 16.93 -6.13 -16.03
CA GLN A 212 17.04 -6.50 -14.62
C GLN A 212 15.70 -6.95 -14.06
N LEU A 213 14.61 -6.23 -14.33
CA LEU A 213 13.27 -6.60 -13.92
C LEU A 213 12.85 -7.95 -14.51
N SER A 214 13.12 -8.16 -15.80
CA SER A 214 12.84 -9.42 -16.49
C SER A 214 13.63 -10.58 -15.89
N GLN A 215 14.93 -10.38 -15.61
CA GLN A 215 15.77 -11.39 -14.98
C GLN A 215 15.33 -11.71 -13.55
N LEU A 216 14.93 -10.71 -12.78
CA LEU A 216 14.39 -10.85 -11.42
C LEU A 216 13.09 -11.65 -11.42
N ALA A 217 12.17 -11.35 -12.34
CA ALA A 217 10.93 -12.09 -12.50
C ALA A 217 11.19 -13.56 -12.84
N ILE A 218 12.10 -13.83 -13.80
CA ILE A 218 12.51 -15.19 -14.18
C ILE A 218 13.15 -15.93 -13.00
N SER A 219 14.06 -15.29 -12.25
CA SER A 219 14.77 -15.95 -11.14
C SER A 219 13.87 -16.26 -9.95
N LEU A 220 12.81 -15.47 -9.75
CA LEU A 220 11.80 -15.71 -8.73
C LEU A 220 10.63 -16.58 -9.21
N GLY A 221 10.58 -16.92 -10.50
CA GLY A 221 9.49 -17.71 -11.09
C GLY A 221 8.16 -16.96 -11.10
N VAL A 222 8.20 -15.64 -11.23
CA VAL A 222 7.02 -14.76 -11.28
C VAL A 222 6.74 -14.38 -12.72
N GLU A 223 5.50 -14.58 -13.17
CA GLU A 223 5.04 -14.03 -14.44
C GLU A 223 4.69 -12.53 -14.27
N LEU A 224 5.26 -11.70 -15.15
CA LEU A 224 5.00 -10.26 -15.20
C LEU A 224 3.67 -10.02 -15.93
N GLU A 225 2.63 -9.75 -15.16
CA GLU A 225 1.35 -9.29 -15.68
C GLU A 225 1.27 -7.77 -15.53
N PHE A 226 1.24 -7.05 -16.64
CA PHE A 226 1.08 -5.60 -16.65
C PHE A 226 -0.38 -5.23 -16.88
N ALA A 227 -0.91 -4.32 -16.07
CA ALA A 227 -2.18 -3.70 -16.38
C ALA A 227 -2.01 -2.76 -17.59
N LYS A 228 -3.10 -2.46 -18.31
CA LYS A 228 -3.07 -1.52 -19.45
C LYS A 228 -2.44 -0.16 -19.10
N GLU A 229 -2.64 0.30 -17.86
CA GLU A 229 -2.03 1.53 -17.35
C GLU A 229 -0.51 1.40 -17.17
N ASP A 230 -0.03 0.24 -16.70
CA ASP A 230 1.39 -0.04 -16.57
C ASP A 230 2.07 -0.14 -17.94
N GLU A 231 1.43 -0.80 -18.92
CA GLU A 231 1.92 -0.87 -20.30
C GLU A 231 2.10 0.53 -20.90
N LEU A 232 1.15 1.43 -20.63
CA LEU A 232 1.24 2.82 -21.05
C LEU A 232 2.39 3.56 -20.35
N ARG A 233 2.53 3.41 -19.03
CA ARG A 233 3.65 4.00 -18.27
C ARG A 233 5.00 3.52 -18.80
N ILE A 234 5.15 2.21 -19.03
CA ILE A 234 6.34 1.59 -19.62
C ILE A 234 6.64 2.22 -20.99
N SER A 235 5.64 2.29 -21.88
CA SER A 235 5.82 2.85 -23.23
C SER A 235 6.28 4.30 -23.19
N VAL A 236 5.69 5.12 -22.30
CA VAL A 236 6.02 6.54 -22.19
C VAL A 236 7.38 6.76 -21.53
N CYS A 237 7.74 6.01 -20.48
CA CYS A 237 9.07 6.06 -19.85
C CYS A 237 10.18 5.56 -20.78
N ARG A 238 9.92 4.52 -21.59
CA ARG A 238 10.85 4.06 -22.62
C ARG A 238 11.05 5.13 -23.70
N LEU A 239 9.98 5.75 -24.15
CA LEU A 239 10.05 6.84 -25.13
C LEU A 239 10.82 8.05 -24.60
N ALA A 240 10.65 8.40 -23.32
CA ALA A 240 11.43 9.46 -22.68
C ALA A 240 12.94 9.16 -22.76
N TYR A 241 13.34 7.94 -22.39
CA TYR A 241 14.73 7.49 -22.53
C TYR A 241 15.24 7.57 -23.98
N GLU A 242 14.45 7.10 -24.94
CA GLU A 242 14.82 7.12 -26.36
C GLU A 242 15.05 8.55 -26.88
N LEU A 243 14.17 9.49 -26.52
CA LEU A 243 14.29 10.90 -26.88
C LEU A 243 15.54 11.53 -26.26
N ASP A 244 15.73 11.36 -24.96
CA ASP A 244 16.79 12.02 -24.21
C ASP A 244 18.17 11.45 -24.51
N SER A 245 18.25 10.16 -24.85
CA SER A 245 19.49 9.52 -25.31
C SER A 245 19.81 9.75 -26.79
N GLY A 246 18.90 10.37 -27.55
CA GLY A 246 19.04 10.58 -29.00
C GLY A 246 18.88 9.32 -29.85
N ASN A 247 18.38 8.23 -29.25
CA ASN A 247 18.12 6.96 -29.93
C ASN A 247 16.70 6.86 -30.50
N PHE A 248 15.89 7.90 -30.34
CA PHE A 248 14.52 7.94 -30.84
C PHE A 248 14.46 7.76 -32.36
N VAL A 249 13.69 6.77 -32.79
CA VAL A 249 13.36 6.52 -34.20
C VAL A 249 11.85 6.66 -34.37
N PRO A 250 11.35 7.53 -35.26
CA PRO A 250 9.93 7.63 -35.56
C PRO A 250 9.38 6.28 -36.04
N GLN A 251 8.49 5.65 -35.26
CA GLN A 251 7.88 4.37 -35.62
C GLN A 251 7.06 4.45 -36.91
N ASP A 252 6.40 5.59 -37.12
CA ASP A 252 5.56 5.84 -38.28
C ASP A 252 6.30 6.78 -39.25
N ALA A 253 7.21 6.22 -40.06
CA ALA A 253 7.70 6.89 -41.28
C ALA A 253 6.60 6.98 -42.37
N GLY A 254 5.34 7.10 -41.96
CA GLY A 254 4.19 7.27 -42.84
C GLY A 254 4.27 8.60 -43.57
N SER A 255 3.79 8.63 -44.82
CA SER A 255 3.67 9.89 -45.55
C SER A 255 2.56 10.74 -44.94
N ALA A 256 2.91 11.93 -44.45
CA ALA A 256 1.91 12.94 -44.12
C ALA A 256 1.05 13.26 -45.39
N PRO A 257 -0.25 13.58 -45.24
CA PRO A 257 -1.14 13.87 -46.38
C PRO A 257 -0.85 15.23 -47.03
N PHE A 258 0.27 15.86 -46.70
CA PHE A 258 0.71 17.15 -47.21
C PHE A 258 2.19 17.08 -47.56
N LYS A 259 2.60 17.94 -48.50
CA LYS A 259 4.00 18.04 -48.92
C LYS A 259 4.85 18.57 -47.76
N MET A 260 5.75 17.73 -47.27
CA MET A 260 6.76 18.12 -46.27
C MET A 260 7.90 18.89 -46.93
N GLY A 261 8.53 19.81 -46.19
CA GLY A 261 9.70 20.54 -46.63
C GLY A 261 10.94 19.66 -46.75
N ALA A 262 12.00 20.19 -47.38
CA ALA A 262 13.27 19.46 -47.46
C ALA A 262 13.82 19.14 -46.06
N LYS A 263 14.24 17.88 -45.84
CA LYS A 263 14.72 17.35 -44.55
C LYS A 263 13.72 17.48 -43.39
N GLU A 264 12.43 17.61 -43.69
CA GLU A 264 11.37 17.54 -42.69
C GLU A 264 10.91 16.10 -42.56
N GLU A 265 10.86 15.61 -41.33
CA GLU A 265 10.49 14.23 -41.01
C GLU A 265 9.26 14.22 -40.12
N LEU A 266 8.37 13.25 -40.32
CA LEU A 266 7.23 13.01 -39.45
C LEU A 266 7.71 12.32 -38.18
N LEU A 267 7.36 12.88 -37.03
CA LEU A 267 7.76 12.35 -35.73
C LEU A 267 6.64 11.54 -35.07
N ALA A 268 5.40 12.05 -35.14
CA ALA A 268 4.22 11.40 -34.55
C ALA A 268 2.93 11.93 -35.17
N HIS A 269 1.84 11.17 -35.01
CA HIS A 269 0.50 11.67 -35.29
C HIS A 269 -0.55 11.16 -34.30
N SER A 270 -1.63 11.91 -34.11
CA SER A 270 -2.74 11.50 -33.25
C SER A 270 -4.08 12.08 -33.72
N LYS A 271 -5.18 11.39 -33.42
CA LYS A 271 -6.54 11.90 -33.62
C LYS A 271 -6.86 12.92 -32.53
N VAL A 272 -7.34 14.10 -32.93
CA VAL A 272 -7.42 15.26 -32.05
C VAL A 272 -8.62 16.15 -32.33
N HIS A 273 -9.02 16.93 -31.32
CA HIS A 273 -9.79 18.16 -31.49
C HIS A 273 -8.91 19.34 -31.10
N TRP A 274 -8.74 20.32 -31.99
CA TRP A 274 -7.90 21.48 -31.68
C TRP A 274 -8.73 22.74 -31.46
N HIS A 275 -8.28 23.48 -30.46
CA HIS A 275 -8.94 24.67 -29.97
C HIS A 275 -7.94 25.83 -29.93
N GLU A 276 -8.44 27.05 -30.13
CA GLU A 276 -7.68 28.26 -29.87
C GLU A 276 -8.08 28.85 -28.52
N ILE A 277 -7.09 29.33 -27.77
CA ILE A 277 -7.37 30.23 -26.65
C ILE A 277 -7.61 31.62 -27.23
N VAL A 278 -8.79 32.16 -26.98
CA VAL A 278 -9.24 33.46 -27.48
C VAL A 278 -9.79 34.32 -26.35
N THR A 279 -9.46 35.60 -26.36
CA THR A 279 -10.14 36.60 -25.53
C THR A 279 -11.40 37.03 -26.27
N LEU A 280 -12.58 36.70 -25.73
CA LEU A 280 -13.84 36.99 -26.39
C LEU A 280 -14.63 38.05 -25.63
N LYS A 281 -15.15 39.04 -26.37
CA LYS A 281 -16.16 39.97 -25.85
C LYS A 281 -17.54 39.34 -25.68
N ARG A 282 -17.77 38.13 -26.20
CA ARG A 282 -19.03 37.39 -26.15
C ARG A 282 -18.76 35.90 -25.85
N PRO A 283 -19.52 35.25 -24.95
CA PRO A 283 -19.23 33.89 -24.50
C PRO A 283 -19.56 32.88 -25.60
N ALA A 284 -18.55 32.42 -26.33
CA ALA A 284 -18.65 31.30 -27.24
C ALA A 284 -17.42 30.42 -27.09
N GLY A 285 -17.53 29.33 -26.32
CA GLY A 285 -16.45 28.41 -26.02
C GLY A 285 -16.44 27.96 -24.57
N ILE A 286 -15.47 27.13 -24.20
CA ILE A 286 -15.30 26.68 -22.81
C ILE A 286 -14.56 27.76 -22.02
N PRO A 287 -15.13 28.31 -20.93
CA PRO A 287 -14.45 29.34 -20.16
C PRO A 287 -13.22 28.77 -19.44
N LEU A 288 -12.08 29.47 -19.55
CA LEU A 288 -10.83 29.12 -18.85
C LEU A 288 -10.55 30.06 -17.66
N GLY A 289 -11.41 31.06 -17.43
CA GLY A 289 -11.19 32.16 -16.48
C GLY A 289 -10.57 33.40 -17.16
N GLY A 290 -10.85 34.58 -16.58
CA GLY A 290 -10.34 35.88 -17.03
C GLY A 290 -10.49 36.13 -18.53
N ASP A 291 -11.69 36.48 -19.03
CA ASP A 291 -12.04 36.75 -20.44
C ASP A 291 -11.56 35.75 -21.52
N ASN A 292 -10.89 34.65 -21.13
CA ASN A 292 -10.33 33.66 -22.03
C ASN A 292 -11.26 32.47 -22.18
N TYR A 293 -11.43 32.06 -23.43
CA TYR A 293 -12.28 30.95 -23.83
C TYR A 293 -11.50 30.00 -24.74
N LEU A 294 -11.82 28.73 -24.62
CA LEU A 294 -11.38 27.68 -25.52
C LEU A 294 -12.38 27.57 -26.68
N LYS A 295 -12.01 28.07 -27.86
CA LYS A 295 -12.84 27.99 -29.06
C LYS A 295 -12.41 26.79 -29.90
N GLU A 296 -13.29 25.83 -30.08
CA GLU A 296 -13.05 24.71 -31.00
C GLU A 296 -12.94 25.24 -32.43
N ILE A 297 -11.89 24.81 -33.13
CA ILE A 297 -11.64 25.18 -34.52
C ILE A 297 -12.00 23.99 -35.42
N GLY A 298 -11.57 22.79 -35.05
CA GLY A 298 -11.91 21.59 -35.79
C GLY A 298 -11.39 20.32 -35.15
N SER A 299 -11.62 19.21 -35.84
CA SER A 299 -11.19 17.87 -35.46
C SER A 299 -10.61 17.12 -36.67
N GLY A 300 -9.75 16.14 -36.39
CA GLY A 300 -9.00 15.43 -37.43
C GLY A 300 -7.74 14.78 -36.89
N VAL A 301 -6.66 14.80 -37.67
CA VAL A 301 -5.37 14.23 -37.29
C VAL A 301 -4.34 15.35 -37.16
N ALA A 302 -3.64 15.38 -36.03
CA ALA A 302 -2.46 16.22 -35.84
C ALA A 302 -1.22 15.43 -36.24
N TYR A 303 -0.40 16.01 -37.09
CA TYR A 303 0.90 15.50 -37.52
C TYR A 303 1.98 16.41 -36.93
N LEU A 304 2.86 15.84 -36.12
CA LEU A 304 4.03 16.51 -35.56
C LEU A 304 5.23 16.15 -36.42
N THR A 305 5.90 17.17 -36.96
CA THR A 305 7.15 17.00 -37.73
C THR A 305 8.31 17.67 -37.01
N THR A 306 9.52 17.51 -37.53
CA THR A 306 10.72 18.23 -37.04
C THR A 306 10.62 19.75 -37.14
N LYS A 307 9.61 20.32 -37.82
CA LYS A 307 9.49 21.77 -38.06
C LYS A 307 8.16 22.38 -37.63
N GLN A 308 7.07 21.61 -37.61
CA GLN A 308 5.73 22.15 -37.40
C GLN A 308 4.77 21.12 -36.83
N VAL A 309 3.66 21.62 -36.30
CA VAL A 309 2.44 20.83 -36.06
C VAL A 309 1.43 21.20 -37.13
N SER A 310 0.94 20.19 -37.86
CA SER A 310 -0.11 20.33 -38.88
C SER A 310 -1.34 19.52 -38.50
N MET A 311 -2.46 20.19 -38.29
CA MET A 311 -3.76 19.60 -38.01
C MET A 311 -4.58 19.58 -39.29
N VAL A 312 -4.99 18.39 -39.71
CA VAL A 312 -5.73 18.16 -40.96
C VAL A 312 -7.07 17.53 -40.62
N GLY A 313 -8.14 18.29 -40.85
CA GLY A 313 -9.52 17.85 -40.73
C GLY A 313 -10.25 17.87 -42.07
N ALA A 314 -11.46 17.33 -42.11
CA ALA A 314 -12.26 17.26 -43.34
C ALA A 314 -12.65 18.65 -43.89
N LEU A 315 -12.94 19.60 -43.00
CA LEU A 315 -13.43 20.93 -43.36
C LEU A 315 -12.41 22.05 -43.14
N GLN A 316 -11.42 21.81 -42.28
CA GLN A 316 -10.45 22.83 -41.88
C GLN A 316 -9.08 22.20 -41.67
N SER A 317 -8.05 22.95 -42.03
CA SER A 317 -6.67 22.63 -41.69
C SER A 317 -6.03 23.82 -40.99
N LYS A 318 -5.07 23.52 -40.11
CA LYS A 318 -4.31 24.52 -39.39
C LYS A 318 -2.90 24.03 -39.17
N LYS A 319 -1.93 24.93 -39.26
CA LYS A 319 -0.53 24.61 -38.98
C LYS A 319 0.18 25.74 -38.25
N PHE A 320 1.21 25.40 -37.50
CA PHE A 320 2.14 26.35 -36.89
C PHE A 320 3.53 25.73 -36.75
N THR A 321 4.58 26.54 -36.84
CA THR A 321 5.96 26.09 -36.70
C THR A 321 6.32 25.87 -35.24
N LEU A 322 7.19 24.89 -34.94
CA LEU A 322 7.67 24.63 -33.58
C LEU A 322 8.45 25.83 -33.03
N SER A 323 9.15 26.56 -33.90
CA SER A 323 9.84 27.81 -33.53
C SER A 323 8.91 28.92 -32.99
N SER A 324 7.60 28.82 -33.25
CA SER A 324 6.61 29.76 -32.68
C SER A 324 6.11 29.33 -31.30
N VAL A 325 6.49 28.16 -30.80
CA VAL A 325 6.05 27.60 -29.52
C VAL A 325 7.07 27.96 -28.45
N GLN A 326 6.63 28.63 -27.39
CA GLN A 326 7.45 28.93 -26.22
C GLN A 326 7.48 27.76 -25.25
N ARG A 327 6.35 27.08 -25.09
CA ARG A 327 6.22 25.95 -24.17
C ARG A 327 5.14 25.00 -24.61
N VAL A 328 5.38 23.71 -24.38
CA VAL A 328 4.38 22.65 -24.46
C VAL A 328 4.05 22.19 -23.04
N THR A 329 2.77 21.97 -22.74
CA THR A 329 2.34 21.47 -21.43
C THR A 329 1.34 20.34 -21.62
N ARG A 330 1.61 19.20 -21.00
CA ARG A 330 0.77 17.99 -21.07
C ARG A 330 -0.30 18.01 -19.99
N TYR A 331 -1.50 17.57 -20.35
CA TYR A 331 -2.66 17.43 -19.48
C TYR A 331 -3.34 16.09 -19.75
N THR A 332 -4.08 15.57 -18.79
CA THR A 332 -4.86 14.30 -18.90
C THR A 332 -5.80 14.28 -20.12
N ASP A 333 -6.26 15.46 -20.57
CA ASP A 333 -7.21 15.67 -21.65
C ASP A 333 -6.60 16.28 -22.92
N GLY A 334 -5.28 16.49 -22.97
CA GLY A 334 -4.61 16.94 -24.17
C GLY A 334 -3.28 17.67 -23.96
N VAL A 335 -2.89 18.46 -24.96
CA VAL A 335 -1.60 19.15 -25.00
C VAL A 335 -1.80 20.62 -25.34
N LEU A 336 -1.25 21.51 -24.52
CA LEU A 336 -1.23 22.95 -24.77
C LEU A 336 0.08 23.37 -25.43
N PHE A 337 -0.02 23.97 -26.61
CA PHE A 337 1.08 24.68 -27.28
C PHE A 337 0.95 26.17 -27.00
N ASN A 338 1.74 26.67 -26.04
CA ASN A 338 1.81 28.09 -25.74
C ASN A 338 2.76 28.78 -26.73
N ARG A 339 2.26 29.77 -27.47
CA ARG A 339 2.98 30.33 -28.62
C ARG A 339 3.45 31.75 -28.38
N SER A 340 4.66 32.08 -28.83
CA SER A 340 5.21 33.43 -28.83
C SER A 340 4.54 34.34 -29.85
N SER A 341 4.04 33.75 -30.94
CA SER A 341 3.39 34.45 -32.03
C SER A 341 2.12 33.72 -32.46
N GLY A 342 1.05 34.51 -32.66
CA GLY A 342 -0.30 33.99 -32.89
C GLY A 342 -0.96 33.48 -31.61
N LYS A 343 -2.13 32.85 -31.79
CA LYS A 343 -2.90 32.29 -30.67
C LYS A 343 -2.35 30.93 -30.25
N SER A 344 -2.28 30.70 -28.95
CA SER A 344 -1.99 29.40 -28.35
C SER A 344 -3.06 28.38 -28.72
N VAL A 345 -2.63 27.13 -28.91
CA VAL A 345 -3.47 26.04 -29.42
C VAL A 345 -3.50 24.93 -28.39
N PHE A 346 -4.69 24.52 -27.99
CA PHE A 346 -4.87 23.33 -27.18
C PHE A 346 -5.37 22.18 -28.07
N VAL A 347 -4.67 21.05 -28.01
CA VAL A 347 -4.98 19.87 -28.78
C VAL A 347 -5.55 18.82 -27.82
N LYS A 348 -6.87 18.70 -27.81
CA LYS A 348 -7.61 17.77 -26.96
C LYS A 348 -7.51 16.35 -27.51
N MET A 349 -7.01 15.45 -26.68
CA MET A 349 -6.90 14.02 -26.95
C MET A 349 -6.82 13.26 -25.62
N PRO A 350 -7.39 12.05 -25.51
CA PRO A 350 -7.37 11.30 -24.27
C PRO A 350 -5.97 10.71 -24.05
N MET A 351 -5.33 11.02 -22.92
CA MET A 351 -3.97 10.53 -22.61
C MET A 351 -3.94 9.11 -22.06
N ASP A 352 -5.06 8.39 -22.06
CA ASP A 352 -5.17 7.00 -21.58
C ASP A 352 -4.78 5.95 -22.65
N SER A 353 -4.22 6.40 -23.75
CA SER A 353 -3.78 5.57 -24.87
C SER A 353 -2.41 5.99 -25.37
N GLU A 354 -1.70 5.03 -25.95
CA GLU A 354 -0.29 5.16 -26.32
C GLU A 354 -0.05 6.27 -27.36
N ALA A 355 -0.81 6.31 -28.46
CA ALA A 355 -0.57 7.28 -29.54
C ALA A 355 -0.68 8.76 -29.07
N PRO A 356 -1.74 9.19 -28.34
CA PRO A 356 -1.79 10.50 -27.70
C PRO A 356 -0.65 10.79 -26.73
N ALA A 357 -0.31 9.85 -25.85
CA ALA A 357 0.73 10.04 -24.85
C ALA A 357 2.12 10.21 -25.51
N ARG A 358 2.42 9.39 -26.52
CA ARG A 358 3.63 9.49 -27.35
C ARG A 358 3.69 10.82 -28.09
N PHE A 359 2.60 11.20 -28.77
CA PHE A 359 2.51 12.49 -29.48
C PHE A 359 2.82 13.66 -28.54
N ALA A 360 2.25 13.65 -27.33
CA ALA A 360 2.43 14.70 -26.35
C ALA A 360 3.87 14.81 -25.85
N LEU A 361 4.51 13.67 -25.53
CA LEU A 361 5.88 13.64 -25.03
C LEU A 361 6.89 14.08 -26.10
N ILE A 362 6.72 13.60 -27.34
CA ILE A 362 7.57 14.01 -28.48
C ILE A 362 7.38 15.49 -28.77
N ALA A 363 6.14 16.00 -28.70
CA ALA A 363 5.87 17.43 -28.88
C ALA A 363 6.59 18.30 -27.84
N GLU A 364 6.60 17.85 -26.58
CA GLU A 364 7.31 18.54 -25.50
C GLU A 364 8.81 18.59 -25.77
N HIS A 365 9.43 17.43 -26.01
CA HIS A 365 10.86 17.32 -26.29
C HIS A 365 11.27 18.11 -27.55
N ALA A 366 10.52 18.00 -28.65
CA ALA A 366 10.82 18.67 -29.91
C ALA A 366 10.70 20.21 -29.83
N CYS A 367 9.86 20.73 -28.93
CA CYS A 367 9.71 22.17 -28.74
C CYS A 367 10.70 22.76 -27.73
N SER A 368 11.00 22.04 -26.64
CA SER A 368 11.91 22.51 -25.60
C SER A 368 13.38 22.30 -25.98
N GLY A 369 13.70 21.21 -26.67
CA GLY A 369 15.07 20.70 -26.82
C GLY A 369 15.70 20.28 -25.50
N GLU A 370 14.90 20.11 -24.45
CA GLU A 370 15.31 19.70 -23.12
C GLU A 370 14.88 18.23 -22.86
N PRO A 371 15.57 17.53 -21.94
CA PRO A 371 15.16 16.21 -21.49
C PRO A 371 13.71 16.19 -21.00
N VAL A 372 12.98 15.10 -21.28
CA VAL A 372 11.58 14.94 -20.89
C VAL A 372 11.39 13.72 -20.01
N LEU A 373 10.46 13.80 -19.07
CA LEU A 373 10.13 12.68 -18.19
C LEU A 373 8.83 12.02 -18.63
N GLY A 374 8.82 10.70 -18.66
CA GLY A 374 7.72 9.85 -19.10
C GLY A 374 6.53 9.77 -18.13
N PHE A 375 6.37 10.74 -17.24
CA PHE A 375 5.24 10.79 -16.32
C PHE A 375 3.92 11.02 -17.04
N MET A 376 2.87 10.36 -16.56
CA MET A 376 1.51 10.67 -16.99
C MET A 376 1.05 11.99 -16.36
N PRO A 377 0.45 12.91 -17.13
CA PRO A 377 -0.09 14.13 -16.55
C PRO A 377 -1.24 13.79 -15.59
N SER A 378 -1.34 14.51 -14.47
CA SER A 378 -2.40 14.34 -13.47
C SER A 378 -3.49 15.43 -13.53
N ALA A 379 -3.18 16.57 -14.14
CA ALA A 379 -4.10 17.71 -14.27
C ALA A 379 -4.87 17.67 -15.60
N ALA A 380 -6.13 18.10 -15.59
CA ALA A 380 -6.89 18.38 -16.81
C ALA A 380 -6.78 19.87 -17.15
N PHE A 381 -6.69 20.20 -18.43
CA PHE A 381 -6.71 21.58 -18.90
C PHE A 381 -8.13 22.14 -18.91
N ILE A 382 -9.08 21.34 -19.42
CA ILE A 382 -10.50 21.69 -19.43
C ILE A 382 -11.04 21.46 -18.01
N PRO A 383 -11.53 22.51 -17.32
CA PRO A 383 -12.15 22.33 -16.03
C PRO A 383 -13.31 21.35 -16.17
N LYS A 384 -13.36 20.32 -15.31
CA LYS A 384 -14.57 19.52 -15.14
C LYS A 384 -15.63 20.52 -14.68
N THR A 385 -16.59 20.82 -15.55
CA THR A 385 -17.68 21.73 -15.25
C THR A 385 -18.39 21.22 -13.99
N ALA A 386 -18.05 21.77 -12.82
CA ALA A 386 -19.00 21.83 -11.72
C ALA A 386 -20.20 22.57 -12.30
N ALA A 387 -21.39 21.98 -12.21
CA ALA A 387 -22.63 22.59 -12.67
C ALA A 387 -22.65 24.06 -12.22
N PHE A 388 -22.45 24.98 -13.16
CA PHE A 388 -22.47 26.40 -12.89
C PHE A 388 -23.92 26.78 -12.70
N ASP A 389 -24.39 26.75 -11.44
CA ASP A 389 -25.57 27.51 -11.04
C ASP A 389 -25.30 28.97 -11.38
N ALA A 390 -26.09 29.50 -12.31
CA ALA A 390 -25.91 30.80 -12.94
C ALA A 390 -26.24 32.00 -12.02
N SER A 391 -25.99 31.90 -10.71
CA SER A 391 -26.33 32.96 -9.77
C SER A 391 -25.36 33.04 -8.60
N ALA A 392 -24.11 33.40 -8.88
CA ALA A 392 -23.26 34.01 -7.87
C ALA A 392 -22.43 35.11 -8.52
N THR A 393 -22.71 36.35 -8.11
CA THR A 393 -21.83 37.52 -8.27
C THR A 393 -20.42 37.15 -7.80
N VAL A 394 -19.51 36.97 -8.74
CA VAL A 394 -18.10 36.69 -8.47
C VAL A 394 -17.37 38.01 -8.20
N PRO A 395 -16.55 38.10 -7.13
CA PRO A 395 -15.68 39.24 -6.92
C PRO A 395 -14.61 39.30 -8.02
N ASN A 396 -14.35 40.51 -8.47
CA ASN A 396 -13.37 40.87 -9.48
C ASN A 396 -11.97 40.36 -9.10
N GLN A 397 -11.59 39.18 -9.59
CA GLN A 397 -10.20 38.72 -9.61
C GLN A 397 -9.80 38.45 -11.05
N SER A 398 -9.23 39.48 -11.65
CA SER A 398 -8.38 39.40 -12.83
C SER A 398 -7.11 38.61 -12.49
N GLN A 399 -7.24 37.31 -12.24
CA GLN A 399 -6.10 36.41 -12.24
C GLN A 399 -5.72 36.20 -13.71
N ARG A 400 -4.76 36.99 -14.17
CA ARG A 400 -3.82 36.55 -15.20
C ARG A 400 -3.42 35.11 -14.85
N ILE A 401 -3.42 34.25 -15.86
CA ILE A 401 -2.70 32.97 -15.84
C ILE A 401 -1.20 33.29 -15.71
N GLN A 402 -0.79 33.75 -14.54
CA GLN A 402 0.54 33.57 -14.01
C GLN A 402 0.44 32.20 -13.36
N GLN A 403 1.06 31.19 -13.96
CA GLN A 403 1.47 30.04 -13.17
C GLN A 403 2.22 30.60 -11.98
N SER A 404 1.76 30.25 -10.79
CA SER A 404 2.55 30.46 -9.59
C SER A 404 3.93 29.84 -9.84
N ASP A 405 4.99 30.57 -9.51
CA ASP A 405 6.37 30.07 -9.29
C ASP A 405 6.43 28.95 -8.22
N ALA A 406 5.32 28.30 -7.89
CA ALA A 406 5.17 27.37 -6.79
C ALA A 406 5.55 25.93 -7.14
N ASP A 407 5.50 25.54 -8.43
CA ASP A 407 5.85 24.19 -8.84
C ASP A 407 7.30 24.12 -9.34
N PRO A 408 8.10 23.16 -8.85
CA PRO A 408 9.47 23.00 -9.32
C PRO A 408 9.49 22.59 -10.79
N ARG A 409 10.46 23.10 -11.53
CA ARG A 409 10.68 22.72 -12.94
C ARG A 409 11.18 21.28 -13.06
N TYR A 410 12.00 20.84 -12.11
CA TYR A 410 12.46 19.45 -12.01
C TYR A 410 12.33 18.95 -10.58
N THR A 411 12.06 17.66 -10.41
CA THR A 411 12.10 16.99 -9.11
C THR A 411 13.04 15.80 -9.17
N PHE A 412 13.91 15.66 -8.18
CA PHE A 412 14.92 14.59 -8.13
C PHE A 412 14.90 13.85 -6.80
N ARG A 413 14.95 12.52 -6.84
CA ARG A 413 15.22 11.69 -5.66
C ARG A 413 16.70 11.77 -5.29
N VAL A 414 16.98 11.99 -4.02
CA VAL A 414 18.34 11.95 -3.47
C VAL A 414 18.68 10.52 -3.11
N VAL A 415 19.82 10.03 -3.61
CA VAL A 415 20.34 8.68 -3.37
C VAL A 415 21.56 8.71 -2.44
N GLY A 416 21.85 7.56 -1.80
CA GLY A 416 22.92 7.46 -0.81
C GLY A 416 22.63 8.21 0.49
N ASP A 417 21.35 8.42 0.77
CA ASP A 417 20.77 9.05 1.97
C ASP A 417 20.97 8.21 3.26
N PHE A 418 21.22 6.92 3.13
CA PHE A 418 21.52 6.00 4.24
C PHE A 418 22.99 5.97 4.68
N VAL A 419 23.90 6.63 3.95
CA VAL A 419 25.34 6.57 4.24
C VAL A 419 25.71 7.54 5.38
N GLY A 420 26.29 7.03 6.46
CA GLY A 420 26.76 7.85 7.58
C GLY A 420 25.62 8.45 8.41
N ASN A 421 25.65 9.76 8.66
CA ASN A 421 24.65 10.48 9.47
C ASN A 421 23.61 11.24 8.63
N ARG A 422 23.57 11.02 7.31
CA ARG A 422 22.73 11.73 6.34
C ARG A 422 21.23 11.64 6.68
N GLU A 423 20.75 10.44 7.00
CA GLU A 423 19.35 10.21 7.39
C GLU A 423 18.88 11.09 8.56
N SER A 424 19.77 11.31 9.55
CA SER A 424 19.45 12.16 10.72
C SER A 424 19.29 13.65 10.38
N HIS A 425 19.96 14.11 9.31
CA HIS A 425 19.83 15.47 8.79
C HIS A 425 18.60 15.59 7.90
N ILE A 426 18.36 14.59 7.04
CA ILE A 426 17.17 14.54 6.17
C ILE A 426 15.87 14.61 6.98
N ARG A 427 15.78 13.86 8.09
CA ARG A 427 14.58 13.87 8.97
C ARG A 427 14.28 15.22 9.61
N LYS A 428 15.22 16.17 9.61
CA LYS A 428 15.03 17.52 10.16
C LYS A 428 14.49 18.51 9.13
N LEU A 429 14.57 18.17 7.84
CA LEU A 429 14.12 19.02 6.74
C LEU A 429 12.59 19.09 6.69
N ARG A 430 12.10 20.23 6.23
CA ARG A 430 10.69 20.52 5.97
C ARG A 430 10.50 20.94 4.52
N THR A 431 9.32 20.71 3.95
CA THR A 431 8.96 21.21 2.62
C THR A 431 9.20 22.71 2.53
N GLY A 432 9.92 23.12 1.48
CA GLY A 432 10.37 24.49 1.23
C GLY A 432 11.76 24.81 1.78
N ASP A 433 12.37 23.96 2.61
CA ASP A 433 13.73 24.19 3.11
C ASP A 433 14.72 24.28 1.95
N PRO A 434 15.65 25.25 1.95
CA PRO A 434 16.60 25.44 0.87
C PRO A 434 17.60 24.27 0.76
N ILE A 435 17.85 23.85 -0.47
CA ILE A 435 18.79 22.78 -0.82
C ILE A 435 19.88 23.37 -1.72
N VAL A 436 21.11 22.91 -1.54
CA VAL A 436 22.25 23.30 -2.36
C VAL A 436 22.70 22.11 -3.20
N LEU A 437 22.69 22.27 -4.52
CA LEU A 437 23.21 21.30 -5.48
C LEU A 437 24.62 21.72 -5.88
N VAL A 438 25.60 20.84 -5.65
CA VAL A 438 27.02 21.12 -5.92
C VAL A 438 27.55 20.08 -6.90
N ARG A 439 28.08 20.55 -8.04
CA ARG A 439 28.78 19.68 -8.99
C ARG A 439 30.13 19.26 -8.43
N GLU A 440 30.48 17.99 -8.61
CA GLU A 440 31.79 17.43 -8.27
C GLU A 440 32.51 16.88 -9.52
N PRO A 441 32.99 17.74 -10.44
CA PRO A 441 33.58 17.29 -11.72
C PRO A 441 34.87 16.48 -11.56
N THR A 442 35.49 16.54 -10.38
CA THR A 442 36.71 15.79 -10.03
C THR A 442 36.43 14.53 -9.22
N ASN A 443 35.16 14.13 -9.06
CA ASN A 443 34.80 12.92 -8.34
C ASN A 443 35.33 11.68 -9.09
N GLU A 444 36.07 10.81 -8.39
CA GLU A 444 36.76 9.66 -8.97
C GLU A 444 35.81 8.61 -9.57
N HIS A 445 34.56 8.56 -9.10
CA HIS A 445 33.57 7.57 -9.52
C HIS A 445 32.60 8.06 -10.58
N ASP A 446 32.39 9.39 -10.68
CA ASP A 446 31.46 9.99 -11.64
C ASP A 446 31.79 11.49 -11.85
N PRO A 447 32.34 11.89 -13.01
CA PRO A 447 32.66 13.30 -13.29
C PRO A 447 31.41 14.19 -13.47
N HIS A 448 30.21 13.62 -13.50
CA HIS A 448 28.96 14.37 -13.53
C HIS A 448 28.28 14.46 -12.16
N ALA A 449 28.85 13.86 -11.11
CA ALA A 449 28.25 13.80 -9.79
C ALA A 449 27.74 15.16 -9.30
N VAL A 450 26.51 15.16 -8.78
CA VAL A 450 25.89 16.32 -8.14
C VAL A 450 25.56 15.94 -6.71
N ALA A 451 26.34 16.49 -5.77
CA ALA A 451 26.12 16.33 -4.34
C ALA A 451 25.00 17.27 -3.86
N VAL A 452 24.20 16.77 -2.91
CA VAL A 452 23.05 17.48 -2.36
C VAL A 452 23.35 17.85 -0.91
N TYR A 453 23.20 19.12 -0.55
CA TYR A 453 23.45 19.65 0.79
C TYR A 453 22.26 20.42 1.33
N ASP A 454 22.13 20.47 2.66
CA ASP A 454 21.24 21.41 3.34
C ASP A 454 21.87 22.82 3.42
N SER A 455 21.13 23.80 3.96
CA SER A 455 21.64 25.16 4.19
C SER A 455 22.81 25.25 5.17
N ALA A 456 22.98 24.25 6.04
CA ALA A 456 24.08 24.16 6.99
C ALA A 456 25.30 23.41 6.42
N ARG A 457 25.27 23.05 5.12
CA ARG A 457 26.28 22.29 4.41
C ARG A 457 26.51 20.87 4.94
N HIS A 458 25.52 20.27 5.60
CA HIS A 458 25.52 18.83 5.78
C HIS A 458 25.15 18.17 4.44
N GLN A 459 25.98 17.23 4.01
CA GLN A 459 25.66 16.45 2.82
C GLN A 459 24.45 15.55 3.14
N LEU A 460 23.47 15.53 2.23
CA LEU A 460 22.25 14.73 2.32
C LEU A 460 22.33 13.49 1.42
N GLY A 461 23.11 13.57 0.34
CA GLY A 461 23.34 12.48 -0.60
C GLY A 461 23.82 12.99 -1.95
N TYR A 462 23.46 12.27 -3.01
CA TYR A 462 23.75 12.61 -4.40
C TYR A 462 22.48 12.53 -5.23
N LEU A 463 22.46 13.18 -6.40
CA LEU A 463 21.50 12.82 -7.44
C LEU A 463 21.87 11.45 -8.02
N LYS A 464 20.88 10.67 -8.48
CA LYS A 464 21.13 9.42 -9.23
C LYS A 464 22.11 9.74 -10.38
N ARG A 465 23.10 8.87 -10.62
CA ARG A 465 24.21 9.10 -11.57
C ARG A 465 23.71 9.60 -12.93
N ASP A 466 22.65 8.99 -13.45
CA ASP A 466 22.13 9.31 -14.79
C ASP A 466 21.38 10.64 -14.81
N VAL A 467 20.68 10.98 -13.73
CA VAL A 467 20.14 12.34 -13.52
C VAL A 467 21.28 13.36 -13.48
N ALA A 468 22.34 13.06 -12.74
CA ALA A 468 23.51 13.91 -12.64
C ALA A 468 24.18 14.11 -14.02
N TYR A 469 24.25 13.05 -14.85
CA TYR A 469 24.83 13.09 -16.20
C TYR A 469 24.23 14.20 -17.08
N TRP A 470 22.90 14.25 -17.21
CA TRP A 470 22.24 15.26 -18.05
C TRP A 470 22.00 16.59 -17.32
N PHE A 471 21.79 16.58 -16.00
CA PHE A 471 21.45 17.78 -15.23
C PHE A 471 22.68 18.62 -14.87
N SER A 472 23.83 17.99 -14.65
CA SER A 472 25.09 18.68 -14.29
C SER A 472 25.51 19.75 -15.32
N PRO A 473 25.44 19.51 -16.65
CA PRO A 473 25.61 20.56 -17.66
C PRO A 473 24.63 21.74 -17.53
N ILE A 474 23.36 21.48 -17.22
CA ILE A 474 22.34 22.52 -17.04
C ILE A 474 22.67 23.38 -15.81
N LEU A 475 23.02 22.73 -14.70
CA LEU A 475 23.39 23.39 -13.45
C LEU A 475 24.62 24.32 -13.62
N ALA A 476 25.58 23.97 -14.50
CA ALA A 476 26.70 24.87 -14.79
C ALA A 476 26.33 26.07 -15.66
N ARG A 477 25.32 25.94 -16.53
CA ARG A 477 24.84 27.07 -17.35
C ARG A 477 23.94 28.01 -16.55
N LYS A 478 23.32 27.52 -15.48
CA LYS A 478 22.40 28.25 -14.60
C LYS A 478 22.85 28.17 -13.13
N PRO A 479 23.88 28.94 -12.73
CA PRO A 479 24.39 28.92 -11.36
C PRO A 479 23.42 29.50 -10.32
N ASP A 480 22.38 30.19 -10.78
CA ASP A 480 21.29 30.79 -9.99
C ASP A 480 20.08 29.86 -9.78
N ALA A 481 20.17 28.61 -10.24
CA ALA A 481 19.17 27.58 -9.99
C ALA A 481 18.88 27.46 -8.48
N ARG A 482 17.61 27.61 -8.10
CA ARG A 482 17.18 27.46 -6.71
C ARG A 482 16.69 26.03 -6.51
N ALA A 483 17.16 25.37 -5.45
CA ALA A 483 16.64 24.07 -5.07
C ALA A 483 16.03 24.15 -3.67
N GLN A 484 14.96 23.40 -3.45
CA GLN A 484 14.29 23.30 -2.16
C GLN A 484 13.84 21.87 -1.92
N MET A 485 13.68 21.50 -0.65
CA MET A 485 13.02 20.27 -0.25
C MET A 485 11.58 20.31 -0.74
N HIS A 486 11.20 19.37 -1.60
CA HIS A 486 9.85 19.34 -2.17
C HIS A 486 8.94 18.43 -1.35
N CYS A 487 9.27 17.15 -1.25
CA CYS A 487 8.51 16.17 -0.46
C CYS A 487 9.39 14.97 -0.08
N PHE A 488 8.82 14.05 0.68
CA PHE A 488 9.39 12.72 0.89
C PHE A 488 8.65 11.71 0.01
N SER A 489 9.37 10.72 -0.53
CA SER A 489 8.74 9.57 -1.16
C SER A 489 7.95 8.75 -0.12
N SER A 490 7.13 7.80 -0.57
CA SER A 490 6.42 6.87 0.32
C SER A 490 7.34 6.04 1.21
N GLU A 491 8.60 5.87 0.79
CA GLU A 491 9.64 5.13 1.52
C GLU A 491 10.47 6.03 2.45
N GLY A 492 10.21 7.34 2.45
CA GLY A 492 10.92 8.32 3.27
C GLY A 492 12.18 8.91 2.63
N SER A 493 12.47 8.61 1.37
CA SER A 493 13.58 9.24 0.64
C SER A 493 13.28 10.71 0.33
N LEU A 494 14.32 11.54 0.32
CA LEU A 494 14.22 12.98 0.06
C LEU A 494 14.00 13.26 -1.44
N ILE A 495 12.97 14.04 -1.77
CA ILE A 495 12.74 14.61 -3.11
C ILE A 495 13.06 16.11 -3.09
N VAL A 496 13.95 16.53 -3.99
CA VAL A 496 14.38 17.93 -4.15
C VAL A 496 13.70 18.51 -5.38
N GLY A 497 13.06 19.67 -5.23
CA GLY A 497 12.52 20.46 -6.33
C GLY A 497 13.50 21.55 -6.77
N VAL A 498 13.74 21.66 -8.08
CA VAL A 498 14.59 22.68 -8.69
C VAL A 498 13.74 23.68 -9.47
N TYR A 499 13.96 24.96 -9.19
CA TYR A 499 13.29 26.12 -9.76
C TYR A 499 14.34 26.90 -10.58
N LEU A 500 14.08 27.10 -11.87
CA LEU A 500 15.05 27.56 -12.89
C LEU A 500 14.64 28.81 -13.65
#